data_AF-A0A3D6BSG1-F1
#
_entry.id   AF-A0A3D6BSG1-F1
#
_cell.length_a   1.000
_cell.length_b   1.000
_cell.length_c   1.000
_cell.angle_alpha   90.00
_cell.angle_beta   90.00
_cell.angle_gamma   90.00
#
_symmetry.space_group_name_H-M   'P 1'
#
loop_
_entity.id
_entity.type
_entity.pdbx_description
1 polymer ?
#
loop_
_entity_poly.entity_id
_entity_poly.type
_entity_poly.pdbx_seq_one_letter_code
_entity_poly.pdbx_strand_id
1 'polypeptide(L)'
;MKTNVLIIIFAIACFSCKNDVKQVPEQDMKNDSLALMERAKAIHERIITIDTHDDFEISNFTDSINYTQDLSSQVTLPKMKTGGLDVIWLIVYTGQDTLTNAGYKK
;
A
#
# COMPACT_ATOMS: atom_id res chain seq x y z
N MET A 1 17.08 29.43 -44.00
CA MET A 1 17.71 29.29 -42.65
C MET A 1 16.77 28.64 -41.65
N LYS A 2 15.52 29.12 -41.48
CA LYS A 2 14.55 28.56 -40.51
C LYS A 2 14.20 27.07 -40.74
N THR A 3 14.05 26.65 -42.00
CA THR A 3 13.77 25.23 -42.35
C THR A 3 14.95 24.30 -42.04
N ASN A 4 16.19 24.76 -42.26
CA ASN A 4 17.39 23.96 -41.96
C ASN A 4 17.62 23.85 -40.45
N VAL A 5 17.27 24.89 -39.68
CA VAL A 5 17.29 24.84 -38.21
C VAL A 5 16.26 23.84 -37.67
N LEU A 6 15.07 23.76 -38.28
CA LEU A 6 14.03 22.81 -37.88
C LEU A 6 14.43 21.35 -38.13
N ILE A 7 15.12 21.08 -39.25
CA ILE A 7 15.64 19.74 -39.58
C ILE A 7 16.76 19.33 -38.61
N ILE A 8 17.63 20.26 -38.22
CA ILE A 8 18.71 19.99 -37.24
C ILE A 8 18.14 19.69 -35.85
N ILE A 9 17.09 20.40 -35.41
CA ILE A 9 16.43 20.14 -34.11
C ILE A 9 15.76 18.76 -34.11
N PHE A 10 15.13 18.35 -35.22
CA PHE A 10 14.53 17.02 -35.34
C PHE A 10 15.58 15.89 -35.34
N ALA A 11 16.74 16.11 -35.97
CA ALA A 11 17.83 15.15 -35.96
C ALA A 11 18.46 14.96 -34.56
N ILE A 12 18.60 16.04 -33.77
CA ILE A 12 19.14 15.97 -32.40
C ILE A 12 18.19 15.22 -31.46
N ALA A 13 16.87 15.35 -31.65
CA ALA A 13 15.87 14.62 -30.86
C ALA A 13 15.94 13.10 -31.06
N CYS A 14 16.29 12.62 -32.27
CA CYS A 14 16.37 11.19 -32.57
C CYS A 14 17.62 10.48 -32.01
N PHE A 15 18.67 11.22 -31.62
CA PHE A 15 19.92 10.63 -31.12
C PHE A 15 20.11 10.76 -29.60
N SER A 16 19.18 11.40 -28.88
CA SER A 16 19.33 11.71 -27.46
C SER A 16 18.93 10.59 -26.49
N CYS A 17 18.87 9.33 -26.92
CA CYS A 17 18.69 8.17 -26.02
C CYS A 17 19.57 7.00 -26.45
N LYS A 18 20.87 7.10 -26.18
CA LYS A 18 21.71 5.93 -25.92
C LYS A 18 22.03 5.93 -24.43
N ASN A 19 21.09 5.43 -23.64
CA ASN A 19 21.40 5.07 -22.26
C ASN A 19 21.91 3.63 -22.29
N ASP A 20 23.16 3.42 -21.87
CA ASP A 20 23.68 2.10 -21.50
C ASP A 20 23.02 1.64 -20.19
N VAL A 21 21.69 1.51 -20.19
CA VAL A 21 20.99 0.75 -19.17
C VAL A 21 21.31 -0.70 -19.50
N LYS A 22 22.09 -1.37 -18.65
CA LYS A 22 22.13 -2.83 -18.65
C LYS A 22 20.68 -3.29 -18.51
N GLN A 23 20.09 -3.72 -19.62
CA GLN A 23 18.76 -4.29 -19.64
C GLN A 23 18.85 -5.60 -18.86
N VAL A 24 18.54 -5.55 -17.56
CA VAL A 24 18.32 -6.76 -16.79
C VAL A 24 17.13 -7.45 -17.47
N PRO A 25 17.28 -8.71 -17.90
CA PRO A 25 16.19 -9.45 -18.51
C PRO A 25 14.95 -9.40 -17.60
N GLU A 26 13.78 -9.15 -18.18
CA GLU A 26 12.50 -9.14 -17.46
C GLU A 26 12.26 -10.43 -16.64
N GLN A 27 12.78 -11.55 -17.16
CA GLN A 27 12.83 -12.84 -16.48
C GLN A 27 13.61 -12.80 -15.16
N ASP A 28 14.77 -12.16 -15.14
CA ASP A 28 15.62 -12.10 -13.94
C ASP A 28 14.96 -11.22 -12.86
N MET A 29 14.35 -10.10 -13.24
CA MET A 29 13.56 -9.27 -12.30
C MET A 29 12.37 -10.03 -11.71
N LYS A 30 11.68 -10.84 -12.52
CA LYS A 30 10.55 -11.65 -12.05
C LYS A 30 10.99 -12.71 -11.05
N ASN A 31 12.12 -13.36 -11.30
CA ASN A 31 12.68 -14.37 -10.41
C ASN A 31 13.11 -13.78 -9.06
N ASP A 32 13.75 -12.60 -9.07
CA ASP A 32 14.12 -11.89 -7.85
C ASP A 32 12.88 -11.50 -7.03
N SER A 33 11.80 -11.05 -7.69
CA SER A 33 10.54 -10.74 -7.03
C SER A 33 9.88 -11.97 -6.39
N LEU A 34 9.96 -13.14 -7.03
CA LEU A 34 9.43 -14.40 -6.48
C LEU A 34 10.22 -14.83 -5.25
N ALA A 35 11.56 -14.82 -5.33
CA ALA A 35 12.42 -15.15 -4.21
C ALA A 35 12.20 -14.21 -3.01
N LEU A 36 11.99 -12.91 -3.27
CA LEU A 36 11.64 -11.93 -2.24
C LEU A 36 10.30 -12.26 -1.57
N MET A 37 9.26 -12.60 -2.35
CA MET A 37 7.96 -12.99 -1.81
C MET A 37 8.02 -14.28 -0.99
N GLU A 38 8.74 -15.30 -1.45
CA GLU A 38 8.92 -16.55 -0.70
C GLU A 38 9.63 -16.31 0.63
N ARG A 39 10.69 -15.50 0.61
CA ARG A 39 11.39 -15.10 1.83
C ARG A 39 10.47 -14.34 2.80
N ALA A 40 9.66 -13.41 2.30
CA ALA A 40 8.71 -12.65 3.12
C ALA A 40 7.68 -13.58 3.77
N LYS A 41 7.04 -14.47 2.99
CA LYS A 41 6.08 -15.45 3.52
C LYS A 41 6.69 -16.33 4.60
N ALA A 42 7.88 -16.86 4.36
CA ALA A 42 8.57 -17.70 5.33
C ALA A 42 8.86 -16.94 6.65
N ILE A 43 9.15 -15.63 6.60
CA ILE A 43 9.29 -14.81 7.82
C ILE A 43 7.94 -14.70 8.53
N HIS A 44 6.88 -14.31 7.81
CA HIS A 44 5.53 -14.17 8.37
C HIS A 44 5.02 -15.45 9.04
N GLU A 45 5.36 -16.64 8.52
CA GLU A 45 5.00 -17.93 9.14
C GLU A 45 5.68 -18.20 10.50
N ARG A 46 6.77 -17.49 10.83
CA ARG A 46 7.58 -17.73 12.03
C ARG A 46 7.48 -16.63 13.09
N ILE A 47 6.89 -15.49 12.74
CA ILE A 47 6.77 -14.33 13.62
C ILE A 47 5.31 -14.11 14.01
N ILE A 48 5.10 -13.26 15.01
CA ILE A 48 3.78 -12.69 15.31
C ILE A 48 3.75 -11.31 14.67
N THR A 49 2.82 -11.08 13.75
CA THR A 49 2.59 -9.76 13.15
C THR A 49 1.62 -8.96 14.00
N ILE A 50 1.91 -7.67 14.13
CA ILE A 50 1.14 -6.75 14.95
C ILE A 50 0.91 -5.47 14.15
N ASP A 51 -0.35 -5.10 13.99
CA ASP A 51 -0.74 -3.73 13.61
C ASP A 51 -1.20 -2.97 14.86
N THR A 52 -0.66 -1.76 15.04
CA THR A 52 -0.91 -0.94 16.22
C THR A 52 -2.03 0.08 16.02
N HIS A 53 -2.61 0.19 14.82
CA HIS A 53 -3.58 1.23 14.51
C HIS A 53 -4.58 0.82 13.43
N ASP A 54 -5.57 0.01 13.82
CA ASP A 54 -6.68 -0.35 12.94
C ASP A 54 -7.94 0.44 13.29
N ASP A 55 -8.35 1.30 12.36
CA ASP A 55 -9.66 1.94 12.40
C ASP A 55 -10.76 0.94 12.07
N PHE A 56 -11.89 1.08 12.76
CA PHE A 56 -13.06 0.24 12.54
C PHE A 56 -14.34 1.07 12.51
N GLU A 57 -15.36 0.50 11.88
CA GLU A 57 -16.67 1.09 11.76
C GLU A 57 -17.62 0.45 12.78
N ILE A 58 -18.18 1.25 13.67
CA ILE A 58 -19.13 0.78 14.70
C ILE A 58 -20.38 0.18 14.03
N SER A 59 -20.77 0.67 12.85
CA SER A 59 -21.89 0.15 12.07
C SER A 59 -21.71 -1.32 11.66
N ASN A 60 -20.47 -1.82 11.66
CA ASN A 60 -20.13 -3.22 11.41
C ASN A 60 -20.04 -4.05 12.71
N PHE A 61 -20.53 -3.57 13.85
CA PHE A 61 -20.62 -4.36 15.08
C PHE A 61 -22.09 -4.61 15.44
N THR A 62 -22.75 -5.43 14.62
CA THR A 62 -24.14 -5.86 14.83
C THR A 62 -24.22 -7.39 14.93
N ASP A 63 -25.39 -7.90 15.34
CA ASP A 63 -25.62 -9.34 15.41
C ASP A 63 -25.54 -10.02 14.03
N SER A 64 -25.89 -9.32 12.96
CA SER A 64 -25.94 -9.88 11.59
C SER A 64 -24.72 -9.56 10.73
N ILE A 65 -24.09 -8.40 10.96
CA ILE A 65 -22.93 -7.91 10.21
C ILE A 65 -21.79 -7.65 11.19
N ASN A 66 -20.68 -8.38 11.02
CA ASN A 66 -19.46 -8.16 11.80
C ASN A 66 -18.17 -8.64 11.14
N TYR A 67 -17.05 -8.24 11.75
CA TYR A 67 -15.68 -8.46 11.26
C TYR A 67 -15.24 -9.93 11.18
N THR A 68 -16.07 -10.89 11.58
CA THR A 68 -15.82 -12.31 11.28
C THR A 68 -16.09 -12.66 9.81
N GLN A 69 -16.81 -11.79 9.09
CA GLN A 69 -17.20 -11.92 7.69
C GLN A 69 -16.23 -11.17 6.75
N ASP A 70 -16.30 -11.47 5.46
CA ASP A 70 -15.55 -10.73 4.43
C ASP A 70 -16.30 -9.46 4.02
N LEU A 71 -16.09 -8.38 4.78
CA LEU A 71 -16.66 -7.06 4.56
C LEU A 71 -15.81 -6.21 3.59
N SER A 72 -16.31 -5.04 3.21
CA SER A 72 -15.56 -4.07 2.40
C SER A 72 -14.41 -3.39 3.14
N SER A 73 -14.38 -3.43 4.48
CA SER A 73 -13.29 -2.88 5.30
C SER A 73 -11.95 -3.53 4.97
N GLN A 74 -10.85 -2.81 5.12
CA GLN A 74 -9.51 -3.33 4.82
C GLN A 74 -9.13 -4.48 5.75
N VAL A 75 -9.56 -4.39 7.02
CA VAL A 75 -9.31 -5.40 8.05
C VAL A 75 -10.61 -6.14 8.34
N THR A 76 -10.56 -7.47 8.23
CA THR A 76 -11.57 -8.44 8.64
C THR A 76 -10.87 -9.74 9.02
N LEU A 77 -11.50 -10.61 9.81
CA LEU A 77 -10.89 -11.88 10.21
C LEU A 77 -10.49 -12.77 9.00
N PRO A 78 -11.29 -12.88 7.92
CA PRO A 78 -10.85 -13.58 6.71
C PRO A 78 -9.61 -12.97 6.05
N LYS A 79 -9.52 -11.63 6.00
CA LYS A 79 -8.37 -10.93 5.42
C LYS A 79 -7.13 -11.03 6.28
N MET A 80 -7.28 -10.95 7.60
CA MET A 80 -6.20 -11.19 8.57
C MET A 80 -5.59 -12.58 8.40
N LYS A 81 -6.43 -13.62 8.31
CA LYS A 81 -5.98 -14.99 8.05
C LYS A 81 -5.25 -15.14 6.72
N THR A 82 -5.76 -14.48 5.67
CA THR A 82 -5.16 -14.55 4.33
C THR A 82 -3.84 -13.78 4.25
N GLY A 83 -3.74 -12.64 4.95
CA GLY A 83 -2.56 -11.77 4.98
C GLY A 83 -1.52 -12.14 6.03
N GLY A 84 -1.83 -13.04 6.97
CA GLY A 84 -0.95 -13.38 8.08
C GLY A 84 -0.80 -12.24 9.09
N LEU A 85 -1.92 -11.57 9.43
CA LEU A 85 -2.00 -10.55 10.48
C LEU A 85 -2.54 -11.18 11.77
N ASP A 86 -1.69 -11.33 12.79
CA ASP A 86 -2.00 -12.11 13.99
C ASP A 86 -2.69 -11.27 15.07
N VAL A 87 -2.26 -10.03 15.24
CA VAL A 87 -2.78 -9.15 16.30
C VAL A 87 -3.03 -7.75 15.76
N ILE A 88 -4.14 -7.16 16.17
CA ILE A 88 -4.54 -5.81 15.80
C ILE A 88 -4.96 -5.02 17.03
N TRP A 89 -4.66 -3.73 17.02
CA TRP A 89 -5.14 -2.76 17.99
C TRP A 89 -6.25 -1.95 17.35
N LEU A 90 -7.49 -2.28 17.72
CA LEU A 90 -8.67 -1.53 17.31
C LEU A 90 -8.72 -0.18 18.03
N ILE A 91 -8.69 0.90 17.28
CA ILE A 91 -8.58 2.24 17.85
C ILE A 91 -9.95 2.82 18.14
N VAL A 92 -10.11 3.30 19.37
CA VAL A 92 -11.24 4.17 19.72
C VAL A 92 -10.82 5.61 19.42
N TYR A 93 -11.06 6.02 18.18
CA TYR A 93 -10.84 7.39 17.72
C TYR A 93 -12.12 8.21 17.82
N THR A 94 -11.99 9.45 18.30
CA THR A 94 -13.02 10.46 18.19
C THR A 94 -12.43 11.67 17.47
N GLY A 95 -13.14 12.16 16.46
CA GLY A 95 -12.79 13.42 15.83
C GLY A 95 -12.80 14.56 16.84
N GLN A 96 -11.89 15.51 16.65
CA GLN A 96 -11.89 16.76 17.39
C GLN A 96 -13.14 17.57 17.00
N ASP A 97 -13.97 17.92 18.00
CA ASP A 97 -15.10 18.83 17.81
C ASP A 97 -14.62 20.31 17.83
N THR A 98 -15.56 21.24 17.69
CA THR A 98 -15.33 22.68 17.63
C THR A 98 -14.42 23.21 18.74
N LEU A 99 -13.41 23.99 18.33
CA LEU A 99 -12.43 24.61 19.21
C LEU A 99 -13.02 25.86 19.89
N THR A 100 -13.92 25.64 20.85
CA THR A 100 -14.61 26.72 21.59
C THR A 100 -14.20 26.75 23.05
N ASN A 101 -14.33 27.91 23.69
CA ASN A 101 -14.16 28.03 25.14
C ASN A 101 -15.05 27.06 25.94
N ALA A 102 -16.19 26.64 25.39
CA ALA A 102 -17.03 25.60 25.98
C ALA A 102 -16.42 24.20 25.78
N GLY A 103 -15.95 23.87 24.58
CA GLY A 103 -15.29 22.59 24.27
C GLY A 103 -13.98 22.35 25.02
N TYR A 104 -13.32 23.40 25.52
CA TYR A 104 -12.14 23.28 26.39
C TYR A 104 -12.47 23.13 27.89
N LYS A 105 -13.71 23.34 28.30
CA LYS A 105 -14.10 23.13 29.71
C LYS A 105 -14.30 21.64 29.94
N LYS A 106 -13.47 21.07 30.83
CA LYS A 106 -13.59 19.68 31.32
C LYS A 106 -14.76 19.53 32.29
#